data_AF-A0A3D0NIC3-F1
#
_entry.id   AF-A0A3D0NIC3-F1
#
_cell.length_a   1.000
_cell.length_b   1.000
_cell.length_c   1.000
_cell.angle_alpha   90.00
_cell.angle_beta   90.00
_cell.angle_gamma   90.00
#
_symmetry.space_group_name_H-M   'P 1'
#
loop_
_entity.id
_entity.type
_entity.pdbx_description
1 polymer ?
#
loop_
_entity_poly.entity_id
_entity_poly.type
_entity_poly.pdbx_seq_one_letter_code
_entity_poly.pdbx_strand_id
1 'polypeptide(L)' 'TTKELFDVGLTDKEGNTAFNPPSLIGVGQRVHFFHDNSAKTLESVFTKHGHPAGEFGGNELNDDQVRDLVQFLKSL' A
#
# COMPACT_ATOMS: atom_id res chain seq x y z
N THR A 1 9.81 7.05 8.50
CA THR A 1 10.05 5.59 8.56
C THR A 1 10.54 5.28 9.95
N THR A 2 10.00 4.22 10.56
CA THR A 2 10.55 3.71 11.83
C THR A 2 11.79 2.86 11.49
N LYS A 3 12.44 2.21 12.46
CA LYS A 3 13.45 1.16 12.16
C LYS A 3 12.86 -0.25 12.26
N GLU A 4 11.59 -0.34 12.62
CA GLU A 4 10.91 -1.59 12.92
C GLU A 4 10.36 -2.21 11.64
N LEU A 5 10.28 -3.54 11.63
CA LEU A 5 9.75 -4.33 10.52
C LEU A 5 8.43 -4.96 10.96
N PHE A 6 7.42 -4.87 10.09
CA PHE A 6 6.08 -5.38 10.33
C PHE A 6 5.66 -6.26 9.17
N ASP A 7 4.88 -7.29 9.46
CA ASP A 7 4.10 -7.97 8.43
C ASP A 7 3.05 -6.98 7.90
N VAL A 8 3.08 -6.73 6.60
CA VAL A 8 2.14 -5.81 5.92
C VAL A 8 1.33 -6.55 4.86
N GLY A 9 1.27 -7.88 4.92
CA GLY A 9 0.55 -8.71 3.97
C GLY A 9 1.20 -8.73 2.58
N LEU A 10 2.53 -8.54 2.50
CA LEU A 10 3.30 -8.63 1.26
C LEU A 10 4.39 -9.68 1.41
N THR A 11 4.74 -10.32 0.29
CA THR A 11 5.90 -11.19 0.18
C THR A 11 6.70 -10.78 -1.05
N ASP A 12 7.99 -10.49 -0.89
CA ASP A 12 8.84 -10.16 -2.03
C ASP A 12 9.40 -11.40 -2.73
N LYS A 13 10.18 -11.17 -3.80
CA LYS A 13 10.82 -12.23 -4.59
C LYS A 13 11.86 -13.07 -3.83
N GLU A 14 12.37 -12.56 -2.71
CA GLU A 14 13.34 -13.24 -1.83
C GLU A 14 12.63 -13.96 -0.67
N GLY A 15 11.30 -13.83 -0.57
CA GLY A 15 10.47 -14.44 0.47
C GLY A 15 10.37 -13.60 1.73
N ASN A 16 10.81 -12.33 1.73
CA ASN A 16 10.69 -11.46 2.90
C ASN A 16 9.23 -11.04 3.08
N THR A 17 8.75 -11.10 4.33
CA THR A 17 7.38 -10.71 4.70
C THR A 17 7.33 -9.48 5.62
N ALA A 18 8.45 -9.13 6.24
CA ALA A 18 8.54 -8.03 7.21
C ALA A 18 9.19 -6.79 6.57
N PHE A 19 8.45 -5.68 6.52
CA PHE A 19 8.89 -4.44 5.89
C PHE A 19 8.78 -3.27 6.86
N ASN A 20 9.58 -2.23 6.62
CA ASN A 20 9.47 -0.95 7.33
C ASN A 20 8.42 -0.06 6.65
N PRO A 21 7.27 0.21 7.29
CA PRO A 21 6.22 0.99 6.67
C PRO A 21 6.68 2.44 6.45
N PRO A 22 6.51 2.98 5.23
CA PRO A 22 6.77 4.39 4.99
C PRO A 22 5.74 5.27 5.74
N SER A 23 6.07 6.55 5.91
CA SER A 23 5.03 7.53 6.28
C SER A 23 4.03 7.65 5.15
N LEU A 24 2.74 7.75 5.49
CA LEU A 24 1.67 8.04 4.52
C LEU A 24 1.51 9.54 4.24
N ILE A 25 2.16 10.42 5.01
CA ILE A 25 2.17 11.86 4.74
C ILE A 25 2.82 12.12 3.37
N GLY A 26 2.12 12.87 2.51
CA GLY A 26 2.54 13.15 1.13
C GLY A 26 2.50 11.93 0.19
N VAL A 27 1.85 10.81 0.57
CA VAL A 27 1.80 9.60 -0.27
C VAL A 27 1.14 9.86 -1.63
N GLY A 28 0.17 10.77 -1.69
CA GLY A 28 -0.48 11.19 -2.95
C GLY A 28 0.43 11.92 -3.94
N GLN A 29 1.60 12.41 -3.51
CA GLN A 29 2.56 13.12 -4.37
C GLN A 29 3.56 12.14 -5.02
N ARG A 30 3.53 10.86 -4.67
CA ARG A 30 4.45 9.84 -5.20
C ARG A 30 3.96 9.30 -6.54
N VAL A 31 4.93 8.93 -7.38
CA VAL A 31 4.69 8.36 -8.72
C VAL A 31 4.97 6.86 -8.81
N HIS A 32 5.47 6.25 -7.74
CA HIS A 32 5.74 4.82 -7.62
C HIS A 32 5.50 4.38 -6.17
N PHE A 33 5.01 3.16 -5.99
CA PHE A 33 4.66 2.56 -4.71
C PHE A 33 5.28 1.16 -4.57
N PHE A 34 5.39 0.72 -3.31
CA PHE A 34 6.20 -0.42 -2.86
C PHE A 34 7.70 -0.23 -3.11
N HIS A 35 8.52 -1.07 -2.45
CA HIS A 35 9.98 -0.97 -2.51
C HIS A 35 10.54 -1.45 -3.87
N ASP A 36 9.77 -2.26 -4.59
CA ASP A 36 10.11 -2.77 -5.92
C ASP A 36 9.51 -1.93 -7.06
N ASN A 37 8.79 -0.85 -6.73
CA ASN A 37 8.08 0.02 -7.66
C ASN A 37 7.04 -0.70 -8.55
N SER A 38 6.49 -1.83 -8.11
CA SER A 38 5.53 -2.63 -8.88
C SER A 38 4.15 -1.97 -9.02
N ALA A 39 3.78 -1.06 -8.11
CA ALA A 39 2.60 -0.22 -8.20
C ALA A 39 2.95 1.16 -8.78
N LYS A 40 2.32 1.52 -9.90
CA LYS A 40 2.60 2.77 -10.64
C LYS A 40 1.64 3.91 -10.32
N THR A 41 0.52 3.59 -9.68
CA THR A 41 -0.45 4.57 -9.19
C THR A 41 -0.91 4.18 -7.80
N LEU A 42 -1.41 5.15 -7.03
CA LEU A 42 -1.91 4.91 -5.68
C LEU A 42 -3.13 4.00 -5.72
N GLU A 43 -3.99 4.16 -6.73
CA GLU A 43 -5.14 3.31 -6.99
C GLU A 43 -4.73 1.85 -7.24
N SER A 44 -3.62 1.61 -7.96
CA SER A 44 -3.16 0.25 -8.28
C SER A 44 -2.70 -0.55 -7.06
N VAL A 45 -2.32 0.13 -5.96
CA VAL A 45 -1.98 -0.51 -4.67
C VAL A 45 -3.17 -1.33 -4.18
N PHE A 46 -4.37 -0.79 -4.30
CA PHE A 46 -5.61 -1.43 -3.83
C PHE A 46 -6.22 -2.34 -4.89
N THR A 47 -6.39 -1.86 -6.13
CA THR A 47 -7.17 -2.59 -7.16
C THR A 47 -6.40 -3.72 -7.83
N LYS A 48 -5.10 -3.55 -8.07
CA LYS A 48 -4.27 -4.54 -8.77
C LYS A 48 -3.50 -5.43 -7.80
N HIS A 49 -2.96 -4.82 -6.75
CA HIS A 49 -2.11 -5.51 -5.79
C HIS A 49 -2.85 -5.96 -4.53
N GLY A 50 -4.11 -5.54 -4.35
CA GLY A 50 -4.95 -5.99 -3.23
C GLY A 50 -4.33 -5.66 -1.87
N HIS A 51 -3.53 -4.60 -1.75
CA HIS A 51 -2.84 -4.26 -0.51
C HIS A 51 -3.67 -3.23 0.29
N PRO A 52 -3.76 -3.34 1.63
CA PRO A 52 -3.21 -4.41 2.47
C PRO A 52 -3.97 -5.73 2.32
N ALA A 53 -3.26 -6.84 2.51
CA ALA A 53 -3.83 -8.20 2.43
C ALA A 53 -3.77 -8.95 3.76
N GLY A 54 -4.49 -10.07 3.83
CA GLY A 54 -4.54 -10.92 5.01
C GLY A 54 -5.42 -10.32 6.11
N GLU A 55 -4.99 -10.45 7.37
CA GLU A 55 -5.75 -9.99 8.55
C GLU A 55 -5.90 -8.46 8.61
N PHE A 56 -5.09 -7.71 7.85
CA PHE A 56 -5.12 -6.25 7.81
C PHE A 56 -6.29 -5.67 7.01
N GLY A 57 -6.90 -6.49 6.13
CA GLY A 57 -8.00 -6.06 5.25
C GLY A 57 -7.57 -5.10 4.13
N GLY A 58 -8.33 -5.09 3.04
CA GLY A 58 -8.05 -4.26 1.84
C GLY A 58 -8.44 -4.93 0.52
N ASN A 59 -8.39 -6.26 0.48
CA ASN A 59 -8.72 -7.09 -0.70
C ASN A 59 -10.19 -7.00 -1.14
N GLU A 60 -11.07 -6.59 -0.23
CA GLU A 60 -12.53 -6.60 -0.42
C GLU A 60 -13.11 -5.19 -0.50
N LEU A 61 -12.27 -4.15 -0.62
CA LEU A 61 -12.76 -2.80 -0.85
C LEU A 61 -13.44 -2.74 -2.22
N ASN A 62 -14.68 -2.26 -2.25
CA ASN A 62 -15.35 -1.96 -3.50
C ASN A 62 -14.79 -0.66 -4.13
N ASP A 63 -15.15 -0.40 -5.39
CA ASP A 63 -14.62 0.72 -6.16
C ASP A 63 -14.84 2.09 -5.49
N ASP A 64 -16.01 2.30 -4.85
CA ASP A 64 -16.32 3.55 -4.15
C ASP A 64 -15.44 3.72 -2.91
N GLN A 65 -15.24 2.65 -2.14
CA GLN A 65 -14.35 2.66 -0.97
C GLN A 65 -12.90 2.89 -1.36
N VAL A 66 -12.42 2.28 -2.44
CA VAL A 66 -11.07 2.52 -2.96
C VAL A 66 -10.92 3.98 -3.37
N ARG A 67 -11.90 4.54 -4.09
CA ARG A 67 -11.88 5.94 -4.52
C ARG A 67 -11.81 6.89 -3.32
N ASP A 68 -12.64 6.67 -2.30
CA ASP A 68 -12.69 7.51 -1.10
C ASP A 68 -11.37 7.41 -0.31
N LEU A 69 -10.82 6.19 -0.15
CA LEU A 69 -9.52 5.97 0.49
C LEU A 69 -8.39 6.66 -0.25
N VAL A 70 -8.35 6.54 -1.58
CA VAL A 70 -7.35 7.22 -2.42
C VAL A 70 -7.48 8.73 -2.29
N GLN A 71 -8.70 9.28 -2.24
CA GLN A 71 -8.91 10.71 -2.03
C GLN A 71 -8.40 11.17 -0.67
N PHE A 72 -8.68 10.41 0.38
CA PHE A 72 -8.16 10.68 1.72
C PHE A 72 -6.63 10.68 1.73
N LEU A 73 -5.98 9.65 1.18
CA LEU A 73 -4.52 9.53 1.12
C LEU A 73 -3.86 10.63 0.28
N LYS A 74 -4.55 11.15 -0.74
CA LYS A 74 -4.09 12.32 -1.52
C LYS A 74 -4.16 13.63 -0.74
N SER A 75 -4.91 13.69 0.35
CA SER A 75 -5.03 14.87 1.21
C SER A 75 -3.99 14.93 2.35
N LEU A 76 -3.20 13.85 2.53
CA LEU A 76 -2.17 13.72 3.56
C LEU A 76 -0.82 14.33 3.19
#